data_AF-A0A2K8T0T0-F1
#
_entry.id   AF-A0A2K8T0T0-F1
#
_cell.length_a   1.000
_cell.length_b   1.000
_cell.length_c   1.000
_cell.angle_alpha   90.00
_cell.angle_beta   90.00
_cell.angle_gamma   90.00
#
_symmetry.space_group_name_H-M   'P 1'
#
loop_
_entity.id
_entity.type
_entity.pdbx_description
1 polymer ?
#
loop_
_entity_poly.entity_id
_entity_poly.type
_entity_poly.pdbx_seq_one_letter_code
_entity_poly.pdbx_strand_id
1 'polypeptide(L)' 'MNHETQTATVILTPVTSNPPNEENLTFWQATPAGNITLQITNPQASSQFSVGTSYYVDFTTA' A
#
# COMPACT_ATOMS: atom_id res chain seq x y z
N MET A 1 7.34 -28.32 16.49
CA MET A 1 7.86 -27.15 15.73
C MET A 1 6.67 -26.32 15.33
N ASN A 2 6.45 -25.21 16.01
CA ASN A 2 5.31 -24.34 15.74
C ASN A 2 5.69 -23.53 14.49
N HIS A 3 5.17 -23.91 13.33
CA HIS A 3 5.29 -23.09 12.13
C HIS A 3 4.29 -21.94 12.27
N GLU A 4 4.62 -20.95 13.09
CA GLU A 4 3.96 -19.66 13.01
C GLU A 4 4.36 -19.09 11.64
N THR A 5 3.44 -19.16 10.68
CA THR A 5 3.65 -18.53 9.36
C THR A 5 3.83 -17.05 9.62
N GLN A 6 5.07 -16.58 9.56
CA GLN A 6 5.41 -15.19 9.80
C GLN A 6 4.74 -14.38 8.68
N THR A 7 3.74 -13.58 9.06
CA THR A 7 2.89 -12.86 8.11
C THR A 7 3.09 -11.37 8.36
N ALA A 8 3.48 -10.63 7.33
CA ALA A 8 3.52 -9.18 7.38
C ALA A 8 2.16 -8.60 6.99
N THR A 9 1.68 -7.63 7.76
CA THR A 9 0.48 -6.86 7.40
C THR A 9 0.90 -5.50 6.88
N VAL A 10 0.59 -5.22 5.61
CA VAL A 10 0.84 -3.92 4.97
C VAL A 10 -0.50 -3.21 4.81
N ILE A 11 -0.59 -1.99 5.32
CA ILE A 11 -1.77 -1.14 5.22
C ILE A 11 -1.38 0.10 4.42
N LEU A 12 -1.95 0.23 3.23
CA LEU A 12 -1.77 1.39 2.36
C LEU A 12 -2.98 2.31 2.50
N THR A 13 -2.71 3.58 2.76
CA THR A 13 -3.72 4.65 2.82
C THR A 13 -3.41 5.71 1.76
N PRO A 14 -4.42 6.36 1.17
CA PRO A 14 -4.22 7.43 0.22
C PRO A 14 -3.40 8.57 0.85
N VAL A 15 -2.55 9.20 0.06
CA VAL A 15 -1.75 10.34 0.49
C VAL A 15 -2.64 11.57 0.47
N THR A 16 -3.00 12.09 1.64
CA THR A 16 -3.89 13.26 1.81
C THR A 16 -3.17 14.51 2.31
N SER A 17 -1.83 14.47 2.44
CA SER A 17 -1.04 15.59 2.96
C SER A 17 -1.01 16.78 2.00
N ASN A 18 -0.99 17.99 2.56
CA ASN A 18 -1.10 19.26 1.84
C ASN A 18 0.28 19.96 1.68
N PRO A 19 0.63 20.52 0.51
CA PRO A 19 -0.06 20.33 -0.76
C PRO A 19 0.21 18.92 -1.29
N PRO A 20 -0.82 18.20 -1.75
CA PRO A 20 -0.56 16.99 -2.48
C PRO A 20 0.06 17.41 -3.81
N ASN A 21 1.12 16.72 -4.25
CA ASN A 21 1.63 16.93 -5.61
C ASN A 21 0.49 16.66 -6.63
N GLU A 22 0.61 17.22 -7.84
CA GLU A 22 -0.45 17.10 -8.88
C GLU A 22 -0.89 15.65 -9.13
N GLU A 23 0.05 14.71 -9.02
CA GLU A 23 -0.20 13.29 -9.21
C GLU A 23 -1.03 12.66 -8.08
N ASN A 24 -0.68 12.92 -6.80
CA ASN A 24 -1.47 12.45 -5.67
C ASN A 24 -2.86 13.12 -5.63
N LEU A 25 -2.98 14.36 -6.11
CA LEU A 25 -4.28 15.02 -6.29
C LEU A 25 -5.16 14.27 -7.29
N THR A 26 -4.59 13.82 -8.41
CA THR A 26 -5.31 13.06 -9.45
C THR A 26 -5.80 11.72 -8.91
N PHE A 27 -4.95 10.99 -8.18
CA PHE A 27 -5.34 9.76 -7.50
C PHE A 27 -6.38 9.99 -6.40
N TRP A 28 -6.23 11.05 -5.60
CA TRP A 28 -7.20 11.41 -4.56
C TRP A 28 -8.58 11.76 -5.13
N GLN A 29 -8.64 12.44 -6.29
CA GLN A 29 -9.91 12.75 -6.95
C GLN A 29 -10.67 11.49 -7.39
N ALA A 30 -9.95 10.45 -7.83
CA ALA A 30 -10.54 9.18 -8.26
C ALA A 30 -10.96 8.29 -7.06
N THR A 31 -10.17 8.28 -6.00
CA THR A 31 -10.41 7.46 -4.79
C THR A 31 -10.17 8.29 -3.52
N PRO A 32 -11.10 9.17 -3.13
CA PRO A 32 -10.89 10.08 -1.99
C PRO A 32 -10.88 9.37 -0.63
N ALA A 33 -11.35 8.12 -0.58
CA ALA A 33 -11.34 7.26 0.60
C ALA A 33 -11.16 5.79 0.21
N GLY A 34 -10.32 5.07 0.95
CA GLY A 34 -10.08 3.64 0.75
C GLY A 34 -8.80 3.19 1.46
N ASN A 35 -8.71 1.90 1.80
CA ASN A 35 -7.49 1.28 2.28
C ASN A 35 -7.26 -0.05 1.56
N ILE A 36 -5.99 -0.37 1.30
CA ILE A 36 -5.58 -1.68 0.81
C ILE A 36 -4.84 -2.38 1.93
N THR A 37 -5.32 -3.55 2.33
CA THR A 37 -4.70 -4.37 3.37
C THR A 37 -4.20 -5.66 2.74
N LEU A 38 -2.90 -5.89 2.83
CA LEU A 38 -2.24 -7.08 2.32
C LEU A 38 -1.69 -7.91 3.48
N GLN A 39 -1.99 -9.21 3.49
CA GLN A 39 -1.31 -10.20 4.33
C GLN A 39 -0.30 -10.95 3.48
N ILE A 40 0.99 -10.72 3.75
CA ILE A 40 2.09 -11.22 2.93
C ILE A 40 2.88 -12.25 3.74
N THR A 41 2.94 -13.48 3.23
CA THR A 41 3.73 -14.58 3.82
C THR A 41 5.09 -14.74 3.15
N ASN A 42 5.31 -14.15 1.97
CA ASN A 42 6.60 -14.14 1.30
C ASN A 42 7.50 -13.01 1.87
N PRO A 43 8.58 -13.35 2.59
CA PRO A 43 9.42 -12.35 3.25
C PRO A 43 10.10 -11.39 2.27
N GLN A 44 10.41 -11.83 1.04
CA GLN A 44 11.04 -11.00 0.00
C GLN A 44 10.06 -9.96 -0.58
N ALA A 45 8.76 -10.27 -0.57
CA ALA A 45 7.73 -9.34 -1.02
C ALA A 45 7.42 -8.32 0.09
N SER A 46 7.30 -8.76 1.35
CA SER A 46 7.05 -7.85 2.46
C SER A 46 8.20 -6.86 2.67
N SER A 47 9.45 -7.27 2.40
CA SER A 47 10.62 -6.39 2.55
C SER A 47 10.69 -5.25 1.53
N GLN A 48 9.82 -5.24 0.51
CA GLN A 48 9.71 -4.13 -0.45
C GLN A 48 8.90 -2.95 0.10
N PHE A 49 8.17 -3.16 1.20
CA PHE A 49 7.33 -2.14 1.82
C PHE A 49 8.03 -1.49 3.02
N SER A 50 8.02 -0.16 3.05
CA SER A 50 8.63 0.70 4.06
C SER A 50 7.57 1.67 4.59
N VAL A 51 7.52 1.82 5.91
CA VAL A 51 6.58 2.72 6.58
C VAL A 51 6.90 4.17 6.19
N GLY A 52 5.86 4.95 5.87
CA GLY A 52 5.99 6.36 5.47
C GLY A 52 6.40 6.55 4.02
N THR A 53 6.66 5.47 3.27
CA THR A 53 6.90 5.53 1.82
C THR A 53 5.58 5.53 1.06
N SER A 54 5.52 6.31 -0.01
CA SER A 54 4.37 6.33 -0.93
C SER A 54 4.62 5.33 -2.07
N TYR A 55 3.58 4.60 -2.46
CA TYR A 55 3.62 3.55 -3.48
C TYR A 55 2.52 3.80 -4.51
N TYR A 56 2.82 3.54 -5.78
CA TYR A 56 1.77 3.45 -6.81
C TYR A 56 0.99 2.15 -6.65
N VAL A 57 -0.31 2.25 -6.85
CA VAL A 57 -1.21 1.11 -6.97
C VAL A 57 -1.84 1.17 -8.35
N ASP A 58 -1.63 0.13 -9.15
CA ASP A 58 -2.15 0.03 -10.50
C ASP A 58 -3.05 -1.22 -10.61
N PHE A 59 -4.20 -1.05 -11.27
CA PHE A 59 -5.13 -2.13 -11.57
C PHE A 59 -5.17 -2.34 -13.08
N THR A 60 -4.21 -3.10 -13.60
CA THR A 60 -4.25 -3.57 -14.98
C THR A 60 -5.18 -4.78 -15.09
N THR A 61 -6.04 -4.80 -16.11
CA THR A 61 -6.89 -5.97 -16.41
C THR A 61 -6.03 -7.19 -16.70
N ALA A 62 -6.42 -8.33 -16.14
CA ALA A 62 -5.75 -9.62 -16.36
C ALA A 62 -5.84 -10.10 -17.82
#